data_AF-A0A920PNK2-F1
#
_entry.id   AF-A0A920PNK2-F1
#
_cell.length_a   1.000
_cell.length_b   1.000
_cell.length_c   1.000
_cell.angle_alpha   90.00
_cell.angle_beta   90.00
_cell.angle_gamma   90.00
#
_symmetry.space_group_name_H-M   'P 1'
#
loop_
_entity.id
_entity.type
_entity.pdbx_description
1 polymer ?
#
loop_
_entity_poly.entity_id
_entity_poly.type
_entity_poly.pdbx_seq_one_letter_code
_entity_poly.pdbx_strand_id
1 'polypeptide(L)'
;MLKTALRPGVTEVQLWGLLNYANLANNGDWHEGRMLASGPRINPWMQEASPRRVESGDLVGLDTDMIGPLGYCADISRTLHCGPGQPTRRQKQLYRLALDEIECNLK
;
A
#
# COMPACT_ATOMS: atom_id res chain seq x y z
N MET A 1 0.72 -5.92 10.79
CA MET A 1 -0.76 -5.88 10.78
C MET A 1 -1.31 -5.93 9.35
N LEU A 2 -1.02 -4.94 8.49
CA LEU A 2 -1.59 -4.87 7.13
C LEU A 2 -1.25 -6.09 6.25
N LYS A 3 0.02 -6.51 6.19
CA LYS A 3 0.43 -7.72 5.44
C LYS A 3 -0.30 -9.00 5.88
N THR A 4 -0.63 -9.10 7.17
CA THR A 4 -1.36 -10.25 7.73
C THR A 4 -2.86 -10.19 7.42
N ALA A 5 -3.43 -8.98 7.36
CA ALA A 5 -4.83 -8.76 7.02
C ALA A 5 -5.11 -8.84 5.51
N LEU A 6 -4.10 -8.65 4.67
CA LEU A 6 -4.19 -8.74 3.22
C LEU A 6 -4.53 -10.18 2.80
N ARG A 7 -5.77 -10.36 2.32
CA ARG A 7 -6.31 -11.60 1.78
C ARG A 7 -7.40 -11.30 0.76
N PRO A 8 -7.68 -12.21 -0.18
CA PRO A 8 -8.78 -12.02 -1.11
C PRO A 8 -10.10 -11.74 -0.40
N GLY A 9 -10.87 -10.78 -0.92
CA GLY A 9 -12.17 -10.38 -0.40
C GLY A 9 -12.16 -9.23 0.62
N VAL A 10 -11.02 -8.88 1.21
CA VAL A 10 -10.87 -7.65 2.01
C VAL A 10 -11.02 -6.43 1.10
N THR A 11 -11.63 -5.35 1.57
CA THR A 11 -11.73 -4.12 0.76
C THR A 11 -10.51 -3.24 0.94
N GLU A 12 -10.21 -2.39 -0.05
CA GLU A 12 -9.13 -1.40 0.06
C GLU A 12 -9.34 -0.46 1.24
N VAL A 13 -10.58 0.01 1.47
CA VAL A 13 -10.92 0.85 2.63
C VAL A 13 -10.72 0.14 3.98
N GLN A 14 -10.90 -1.19 4.04
CA GLN A 14 -10.59 -1.96 5.26
C GLN A 14 -9.08 -1.98 5.51
N LEU A 15 -8.26 -2.18 4.48
CA LEU A 15 -6.81 -2.13 4.60
C LEU A 15 -6.31 -0.73 4.96
N TRP A 16 -6.85 0.32 4.34
CA TRP A 16 -6.55 1.71 4.67
C TRP A 16 -6.97 2.05 6.11
N GLY A 17 -8.11 1.53 6.57
CA GLY A 17 -8.54 1.65 7.97
C GLY A 17 -7.55 1.04 8.97
N LEU A 18 -6.85 -0.04 8.59
CA LEU A 18 -5.79 -0.61 9.43
C LEU A 18 -4.55 0.26 9.52
N LEU A 19 -4.20 0.99 8.46
CA LEU A 19 -3.12 1.99 8.49
C LEU A 19 -3.47 3.12 9.47
N ASN A 20 -4.69 3.66 9.37
CA ASN A 20 -5.18 4.70 10.26
C ASN A 20 -5.22 4.24 11.71
N TYR A 21 -5.74 3.03 11.97
CA TYR A 21 -5.73 2.45 13.31
C TYR A 21 -4.30 2.31 13.85
N ALA A 22 -3.37 1.82 13.04
CA ALA A 22 -1.98 1.67 13.46
C ALA A 22 -1.33 3.04 13.76
N ASN A 23 -1.58 4.07 12.95
CA ASN A 23 -1.05 5.41 13.21
C ASN A 23 -1.59 5.96 14.54
N LEU A 24 -2.91 5.96 14.70
CA LEU A 24 -3.58 6.46 15.90
C LEU A 24 -3.17 5.69 17.16
N ALA A 25 -3.09 4.36 17.08
CA ALA A 25 -2.65 3.51 18.18
C ALA A 25 -1.20 3.76 18.61
N ASN A 26 -0.39 4.38 17.75
CA ASN A 26 0.99 4.77 18.05
C ASN A 26 1.14 6.28 18.29
N ASN A 27 0.04 6.98 18.57
CA ASN A 27 0.04 8.40 18.94
C ASN A 27 0.40 9.36 17.78
N GLY A 28 0.16 8.92 16.54
CA GLY A 28 0.13 9.80 15.38
C GLY A 28 -1.27 10.32 15.07
N ASP A 29 -1.37 11.16 14.05
CA ASP A 29 -2.56 11.96 13.77
C ASP A 29 -3.32 11.48 12.52
N TRP A 30 -3.03 12.03 11.34
CA TRP A 30 -3.77 11.77 10.10
C TRP A 30 -2.89 11.26 8.95
N HIS A 31 -3.54 10.92 7.84
CA HIS A 31 -2.91 10.63 6.55
C HIS A 31 -3.38 11.67 5.53
N GLU A 32 -2.50 12.18 4.67
CA GLU A 32 -2.92 13.00 3.54
C GLU A 32 -3.53 12.09 2.46
N GLY A 33 -4.85 12.20 2.27
CA GLY A 33 -5.59 11.40 1.31
C GLY A 33 -5.76 9.92 1.68
N ARG A 34 -6.22 9.13 0.70
CA ARG A 34 -6.51 7.70 0.88
C ARG A 34 -5.68 6.83 -0.06
N MET A 35 -4.37 6.98 0.01
CA MET A 35 -3.43 6.41 -0.98
C MET A 35 -3.23 4.90 -0.84
N LEU A 36 -4.24 4.13 -1.24
CA LEU A 36 -4.17 2.68 -1.36
C LEU A 36 -5.05 2.21 -2.51
N ALA A 37 -4.46 1.49 -3.46
CA ALA A 37 -5.16 0.93 -4.61
C ALA A 37 -4.71 -0.51 -4.87
N SER A 38 -5.60 -1.32 -5.45
CA SER A 38 -5.35 -2.74 -5.70
C SER A 38 -5.70 -3.16 -7.13
N GLY A 39 -4.96 -4.16 -7.61
CA GLY A 39 -5.16 -4.78 -8.92
C GLY A 39 -5.12 -3.75 -10.05
N PRO A 40 -6.15 -3.68 -10.92
CA PRO A 40 -6.17 -2.77 -12.06
C PRO A 40 -6.21 -1.29 -11.64
N ARG A 41 -6.64 -0.96 -10.41
CA ARG A 41 -6.71 0.43 -9.92
C ARG A 41 -5.36 1.04 -9.59
N ILE A 42 -4.29 0.26 -9.59
CA ILE A 42 -2.93 0.79 -9.39
C ILE A 42 -2.47 1.60 -10.62
N ASN A 43 -3.08 1.40 -11.80
CA ASN A 43 -2.72 2.10 -13.02
C ASN A 43 -3.98 2.69 -13.73
N PRO A 44 -4.12 4.02 -13.82
CA PRO A 44 -3.17 5.04 -13.34
C PRO A 44 -3.10 5.10 -11.81
N TRP A 45 -1.93 5.47 -11.29
CA TRP A 45 -1.72 5.72 -9.85
C TRP A 45 -2.52 6.95 -9.38
N MET A 46 -2.57 7.19 -8.06
CA MET A 46 -3.36 8.24 -7.39
C MET A 46 -4.87 8.00 -7.32
N GLN A 47 -5.29 6.75 -7.52
CA GLN A 47 -6.67 6.36 -7.21
C GLN A 47 -6.81 6.09 -5.70
N GLU A 48 -7.77 6.77 -5.06
CA GLU A 48 -8.02 6.61 -3.63
C GLU A 48 -8.61 5.24 -3.26
N ALA A 49 -8.40 4.82 -2.01
CA ALA A 49 -8.96 3.59 -1.45
C ALA A 49 -10.48 3.55 -1.59
N SER A 50 -10.98 2.48 -2.19
CA SER A 50 -12.39 2.33 -2.54
C SER A 50 -13.03 1.10 -1.87
N PRO A 51 -14.34 0.90 -2.03
CA PRO A 51 -15.00 -0.34 -1.64
C PRO A 51 -14.57 -1.58 -2.45
N ARG A 52 -13.68 -1.45 -3.46
CA ARG A 52 -13.17 -2.59 -4.24
C ARG A 52 -12.62 -3.65 -3.31
N ARG A 53 -13.02 -4.90 -3.56
CA ARG A 53 -12.46 -6.09 -2.92
C ARG A 53 -11.16 -6.47 -3.61
N VAL A 54 -10.12 -6.70 -2.83
CA VAL A 54 -8.85 -7.21 -3.33
C VAL A 54 -9.03 -8.66 -3.78
N GLU A 55 -8.48 -9.01 -4.93
CA GLU A 55 -8.55 -10.34 -5.52
C GLU A 55 -7.24 -11.11 -5.30
N SER A 56 -7.29 -12.44 -5.47
CA SER A 56 -6.07 -13.26 -5.45
C SER A 56 -5.17 -12.89 -6.63
N GLY A 57 -3.89 -12.67 -6.37
CA GLY A 57 -2.90 -12.28 -7.39
C GLY A 57 -2.80 -10.77 -7.62
N ASP A 58 -3.66 -9.97 -7.00
CA ASP A 58 -3.58 -8.51 -7.07
C ASP A 58 -2.26 -8.02 -6.44
N LEU A 59 -1.65 -7.02 -7.08
CA LEU A 59 -0.78 -6.12 -6.35
C LEU A 59 -1.64 -5.14 -5.56
N VAL A 60 -1.15 -4.73 -4.40
CA VAL A 60 -1.73 -3.68 -3.56
C VAL A 60 -0.64 -2.65 -3.29
N GLY A 61 -0.76 -1.49 -3.91
CA GLY A 61 0.12 -0.36 -3.68
C GLY A 61 -0.46 0.53 -2.60
N LEU A 62 0.39 1.02 -1.70
CA LEU A 62 0.02 2.01 -0.71
C LEU A 62 1.12 3.08 -0.61
N ASP A 63 0.68 4.31 -0.39
CA ASP A 63 1.48 5.37 0.16
C ASP A 63 0.97 5.71 1.56
N THR A 64 1.88 6.07 2.45
CA THR A 64 1.51 6.39 3.83
C THR A 64 1.10 7.83 3.97
N ASP A 65 1.81 8.78 3.36
CA ASP A 65 1.51 10.22 3.47
C ASP A 65 1.14 10.63 4.90
N MET A 66 1.83 10.06 5.89
CA MET A 66 1.31 9.96 7.25
C MET A 66 1.93 11.01 8.16
N ILE A 67 1.09 11.74 8.89
CA ILE A 67 1.52 12.53 10.05
C ILE A 67 1.49 11.61 11.27
N GLY A 68 2.67 11.21 11.69
CA GLY A 68 2.93 10.30 12.78
C GLY A 68 3.12 11.00 14.12
N PRO A 69 3.74 10.31 15.10
CA PRO A 69 3.91 10.83 16.45
C PRO A 69 4.68 12.15 16.48
N LEU A 70 4.31 13.01 17.43
CA LEU A 70 4.90 14.35 17.60
C LEU A 70 4.72 15.27 16.38
N GLY A 71 3.77 14.95 15.48
CA GLY A 71 3.50 15.72 14.26
C GLY A 71 4.53 15.54 13.14
N TYR A 72 5.42 14.53 13.23
CA TYR A 72 6.40 14.28 12.19
C TYR A 72 5.80 13.50 11.02
N CYS A 73 6.11 13.94 9.81
CA CYS A 73 5.73 13.23 8.60
C CYS A 73 6.60 11.98 8.39
N ALA A 74 5.96 10.86 8.07
CA ALA A 74 6.57 9.65 7.56
C ALA A 74 5.90 9.29 6.23
N ASP A 75 6.59 9.62 5.15
CA ASP A 75 6.13 9.40 3.78
C ASP A 75 6.92 8.25 3.15
N ILE A 76 6.30 7.07 3.13
CA ILE A 76 6.84 5.85 2.57
C ILE A 76 5.79 5.08 1.76
N SER A 77 6.22 4.63 0.59
CA SER A 77 5.44 3.80 -0.32
C SER A 77 5.85 2.32 -0.26
N ARG A 78 4.89 1.39 -0.34
CA ARG A 78 5.15 -0.06 -0.46
C ARG A 78 4.11 -0.74 -1.36
N THR A 79 4.55 -1.79 -2.07
CA THR A 79 3.68 -2.66 -2.86
C THR A 79 3.71 -4.09 -2.35
N LEU A 80 2.54 -4.66 -2.12
CA LEU A 80 2.35 -6.03 -1.64
C LEU A 80 1.64 -6.88 -2.68
N HIS A 81 1.85 -8.20 -2.65
CA HIS A 81 1.11 -9.16 -3.46
C HIS A 81 0.07 -9.89 -2.60
N CYS A 82 -1.18 -9.93 -3.05
CA CYS A 82 -2.26 -10.66 -2.43
C CYS A 82 -2.17 -12.16 -2.79
N GLY A 83 -1.85 -13.00 -1.81
CA GLY A 83 -1.76 -14.46 -1.98
C GLY A 83 -3.12 -15.13 -2.29
N PRO A 84 -3.17 -16.47 -2.42
CA PRO A 84 -2.13 -17.46 -2.06
C PRO A 84 -1.09 -17.74 -3.15
N GLY A 85 -1.25 -17.20 -4.37
CA GLY A 85 -0.32 -17.43 -5.48
C GLY A 85 1.04 -16.74 -5.32
N GLN A 86 1.93 -16.99 -6.29
CA GLN A 86 3.16 -16.22 -6.43
C GLN A 86 2.95 -15.03 -7.38
N PRO A 87 3.67 -13.91 -7.19
CA PRO A 87 3.65 -12.81 -8.16
C PRO A 87 4.09 -13.28 -9.55
N THR A 88 3.45 -12.77 -10.59
CA THR A 88 3.80 -13.07 -11.98
C THR A 88 5.20 -12.58 -12.32
N ARG A 89 5.81 -13.12 -13.40
CA ARG A 89 7.11 -12.63 -13.88
C ARG A 89 7.09 -11.12 -14.15
N ARG A 90 6.00 -10.61 -14.72
CA ARG A 90 5.82 -9.18 -14.99
C ARG A 90 5.74 -8.36 -13.70
N GLN A 91 4.96 -8.80 -12.71
CA GLN A 91 4.87 -8.11 -11.41
C GLN A 91 6.25 -8.05 -10.71
N LYS A 92 7.01 -9.16 -10.72
CA LYS A 92 8.38 -9.20 -10.18
C LYS A 92 9.31 -8.24 -10.92
N GLN A 93 9.23 -8.20 -12.24
CA GLN A 93 10.03 -7.28 -13.06
C GLN A 93 9.71 -5.82 -12.72
N LEU A 94 8.43 -5.45 -12.65
CA LEU A 94 8.01 -4.09 -12.29
C LEU A 94 8.49 -3.69 -10.90
N TYR A 95 8.34 -4.58 -9.92
CA TYR A 95 8.84 -4.35 -8.56
C TYR A 95 10.35 -4.13 -8.55
N ARG A 96 11.11 -4.94 -9.31
CA ARG A 96 12.58 -4.81 -9.38
C ARG A 96 12.98 -3.46 -9.99
N LEU A 97 12.36 -3.05 -11.10
CA LEU A 97 12.63 -1.76 -11.73
C LEU A 97 12.35 -0.59 -10.77
N ALA A 98 11.25 -0.63 -10.02
CA ALA A 98 10.93 0.41 -9.04
C ALA A 98 11.95 0.45 -7.88
N LEU A 99 12.42 -0.72 -7.43
CA LEU A 99 13.45 -0.80 -6.40
C LEU A 99 14.80 -0.28 -6.92
N ASP A 100 15.20 -0.68 -8.12
CA ASP A 100 16.46 -0.25 -8.76
C ASP A 100 16.50 1.28 -8.91
N GLU A 101 15.37 1.91 -9.26
CA GLU A 101 15.26 3.38 -9.36
C GLU A 101 15.55 4.06 -8.01
N ILE A 102 14.93 3.57 -6.93
CA ILE A 102 15.14 4.11 -5.57
C ILE A 102 16.59 3.86 -5.13
N GLU A 103 17.12 2.65 -5.33
CA GLU A 103 18.51 2.29 -4.97
C GLU A 103 19.55 3.08 -5.77
N CYS A 104 19.25 3.45 -7.01
CA CYS A 104 20.10 4.29 -7.83
C CYS A 104 20.15 5.73 -7.30
N ASN A 105 18.99 6.30 -6.99
CA ASN A 105 18.83 7.71 -6.61
C ASN A 105 19.16 8.01 -5.14
N LEU A 106 19.18 7.00 -4.26
CA LEU A 106 19.54 7.15 -2.84
C LEU A 106 21.05 7.27 -2.57
N LYS A 107 21.89 7.15 -3.61
CA LYS A 107 23.35 7.33 -3.50
C LYS A 107 23.73 8.80 -3.47
#